data_AF-A0A210QT93-F1
#
_entry.id   AF-A0A210QT93-F1
#
_cell.length_a   1.000
_cell.length_b   1.000
_cell.length_c   1.000
_cell.angle_alpha   90.00
_cell.angle_beta   90.00
_cell.angle_gamma   90.00
#
_symmetry.space_group_name_H-M   'P 1'
#
loop_
_entity.id
_entity.type
_entity.pdbx_description
1 polymer ?
#
loop_
_entity_poly.entity_id
_entity_poly.type
_entity_poly.pdbx_seq_one_letter_code
_entity_poly.pdbx_strand_id
1 'polypeptide(L)'
;MHRAYQPLTPANNIFLKRLWDEKYFKTHRKKVVGAQPMIDNKPPKTYMHLHIKLKKLQMEGGRLASVERDNRILLERMAHIMRSGGRVHSRENKDYMRKSLNKTKRQRELLRITHENLAILRRLTSKEPHYNHNRWHHEWKMNQQYMMNISKFPHSWRNKNELNIRKMKQVAANRWIVDQFQGENKGQGNRKPFEYIP
;
A
#
# COMPACT_ATOMS: atom_id res chain seq x y z
N MET A 1 31.45 -25.91 -4.31
CA MET A 1 32.22 -26.34 -5.50
C MET A 1 32.91 -25.14 -6.11
N HIS A 2 34.24 -25.05 -6.03
CA HIS A 2 35.00 -24.00 -6.72
C HIS A 2 35.14 -24.39 -8.18
N ARG A 3 34.56 -23.59 -9.10
CA ARG A 3 34.80 -23.75 -10.54
C ARG A 3 36.15 -23.13 -10.89
N ALA A 4 36.97 -23.89 -11.61
CA ALA A 4 38.23 -23.41 -12.16
C ALA A 4 37.97 -22.32 -13.21
N TYR A 5 38.95 -21.44 -13.39
CA TYR A 5 38.88 -20.37 -14.36
C TYR A 5 38.90 -20.93 -15.80
N GLN A 6 37.85 -20.65 -16.56
CA GLN A 6 37.72 -21.02 -17.98
C GLN A 6 37.84 -19.75 -18.84
N PRO A 7 38.94 -19.58 -19.59
CA PRO A 7 39.09 -18.43 -20.47
C PRO A 7 38.19 -18.55 -21.70
N LEU A 8 37.68 -17.42 -22.19
CA LEU A 8 36.84 -17.36 -23.39
C LEU A 8 37.64 -17.49 -24.70
N THR A 9 38.93 -17.17 -24.64
CA THR A 9 39.87 -17.26 -25.75
C THR A 9 41.00 -18.23 -25.38
N PRO A 10 41.54 -19.01 -26.32
CA PRO A 10 42.68 -19.88 -26.05
C PRO A 10 43.88 -19.05 -25.56
N ALA A 11 44.57 -19.55 -24.53
CA ALA A 11 45.73 -18.88 -23.95
C ALA A 11 46.76 -19.90 -23.48
N ASN A 12 48.03 -19.68 -23.84
CA ASN A 12 49.14 -20.56 -23.46
C ASN A 12 49.38 -20.60 -21.94
N ASN A 13 49.12 -19.49 -21.23
CA ASN A 13 49.23 -19.43 -19.77
C ASN A 13 47.89 -19.01 -19.13
N ILE A 14 47.25 -19.98 -18.47
CA ILE A 14 45.92 -19.83 -17.87
C ILE A 14 45.93 -18.85 -16.68
N PHE A 15 46.99 -18.84 -15.89
CA PHE A 15 47.11 -17.98 -14.70
C PHE A 15 47.26 -16.51 -15.08
N LEU A 16 48.13 -16.22 -16.06
CA LEU A 16 48.28 -14.86 -16.58
C LEU A 16 46.97 -14.39 -17.21
N LYS A 17 46.32 -15.25 -18.00
CA LYS A 17 45.02 -14.92 -18.61
C LYS A 17 43.96 -14.56 -17.56
N ARG A 18 43.88 -15.31 -16.46
CA ARG A 18 42.99 -15.01 -15.32
C ARG A 18 43.27 -13.63 -14.72
N LEU A 19 44.55 -13.34 -14.45
CA LEU A 19 44.95 -12.08 -13.84
C LEU A 19 44.58 -10.87 -14.73
N TRP A 20 44.81 -11.00 -16.04
CA TRP A 20 44.46 -9.98 -17.01
C TRP A 20 42.96 -9.77 -17.11
N ASP A 21 42.19 -10.85 -17.27
CA ASP A 21 40.73 -10.75 -17.40
C ASP A 21 40.09 -10.18 -16.12
N GLU A 22 40.62 -10.50 -14.94
CA GLU A 22 40.20 -9.88 -13.67
C GLU A 22 40.53 -8.37 -13.64
N LYS A 23 41.71 -7.96 -14.10
CA LYS A 23 42.11 -6.55 -14.18
C LYS A 23 41.24 -5.77 -15.18
N TYR A 24 40.96 -6.35 -16.36
CA TYR A 24 40.07 -5.76 -17.35
C TYR A 24 38.64 -5.64 -16.80
N PHE A 25 38.15 -6.69 -16.13
CA PHE A 25 36.83 -6.67 -15.50
C PHE A 25 36.73 -5.57 -14.43
N LYS A 26 37.72 -5.45 -13.55
CA LYS A 26 37.77 -4.39 -12.52
C LYS A 26 37.80 -3.01 -13.15
N THR A 27 38.63 -2.81 -14.18
CA THR A 27 38.73 -1.53 -14.91
C THR A 27 37.41 -1.17 -15.60
N HIS A 28 36.80 -2.14 -16.30
CA HIS A 28 35.51 -1.96 -16.95
C HIS A 28 34.42 -1.62 -15.93
N ARG A 29 34.37 -2.35 -14.80
CA ARG A 29 33.42 -2.04 -13.73
C ARG A 29 33.59 -0.64 -13.16
N LYS A 30 34.82 -0.16 -12.96
CA LYS A 30 35.07 1.23 -12.54
C LYS A 30 34.54 2.23 -13.56
N LYS A 31 34.74 2.00 -14.86
CA LYS A 31 34.20 2.85 -15.93
C LYS A 31 32.67 2.85 -15.96
N VAL A 32 32.04 1.68 -15.81
CA VAL A 32 30.57 1.55 -15.77
C VAL A 32 29.97 2.25 -14.55
N VAL A 33 30.58 2.10 -13.38
CA VAL A 33 30.11 2.76 -12.15
C VAL A 33 30.31 4.28 -12.21
N GLY A 34 31.41 4.74 -12.80
CA GLY A 34 31.71 6.18 -12.94
C GLY A 34 30.97 6.87 -14.11
N ALA A 35 30.35 6.11 -15.02
CA ALA A 35 29.65 6.67 -16.16
C ALA A 35 28.44 7.49 -15.70
N GLN A 36 28.45 8.78 -16.05
CA GLN A 36 27.32 9.67 -15.80
C GLN A 36 26.22 9.43 -16.84
N PRO A 37 24.93 9.53 -16.46
CA PRO A 37 23.83 9.49 -17.42
C PRO A 37 23.92 10.70 -18.36
N MET A 38 23.87 10.46 -19.67
CA MET A 38 23.89 11.52 -20.69
C MET A 38 22.56 12.28 -20.79
N ILE A 39 21.47 11.66 -20.32
CA ILE A 39 20.12 12.20 -20.38
C ILE A 39 19.60 12.30 -18.95
N ASP A 40 19.05 13.46 -18.59
CA ASP A 40 18.35 13.62 -17.33
C ASP A 40 17.09 12.73 -17.33
N ASN A 41 17.07 11.74 -16.46
CA ASN A 41 15.96 10.82 -16.27
C ASN A 41 15.17 11.13 -15.00
N LYS A 42 15.40 12.29 -14.36
CA LYS A 42 14.65 12.69 -13.18
C LYS A 42 13.20 12.98 -13.56
N PRO A 43 12.26 12.65 -12.66
CA PRO A 43 10.87 13.04 -12.87
C PRO A 43 10.75 14.57 -12.91
N PRO A 44 9.86 15.12 -13.75
CA PRO A 44 9.61 16.55 -13.78
C PRO A 44 9.07 17.04 -12.43
N LYS A 45 9.31 18.32 -12.14
CA LYS A 45 8.84 18.95 -10.89
C LYS A 45 7.31 18.90 -10.83
N THR A 46 6.77 18.20 -9.85
CA THR A 46 5.34 18.17 -9.57
C THR A 46 4.94 19.37 -8.72
N TYR A 47 3.88 20.08 -9.10
CA TYR A 47 3.33 21.15 -8.28
C TYR A 47 2.05 20.71 -7.56
N MET A 48 1.92 21.07 -6.28
CA MET A 48 0.78 20.69 -5.44
C MET A 48 -0.56 21.23 -5.97
N HIS A 49 -0.55 22.42 -6.58
CA HIS A 49 -1.76 23.06 -7.12
C HIS A 49 -2.36 22.34 -8.34
N LEU A 50 -1.59 21.48 -9.04
CA LEU A 50 -2.11 20.62 -10.10
C LEU A 50 -2.87 19.41 -9.53
N HIS A 51 -2.44 18.90 -8.38
CA HIS A 51 -3.00 17.71 -7.74
C HIS A 51 -4.17 18.06 -6.81
N ILE A 52 -4.15 19.27 -6.23
CA ILE A 52 -5.12 19.71 -5.22
C ILE A 52 -5.69 21.07 -5.61
N LYS A 53 -7.01 21.12 -5.80
CA LYS A 53 -7.75 22.37 -6.02
C LYS A 53 -8.10 23.01 -4.68
N LEU A 54 -7.14 23.73 -4.07
CA LEU A 54 -7.31 24.33 -2.74
C LEU A 54 -8.56 25.21 -2.63
N LYS A 55 -8.86 26.02 -3.66
CA LYS A 55 -10.06 26.89 -3.66
C LYS A 55 -11.36 26.08 -3.61
N LYS A 56 -11.42 24.94 -4.30
CA LYS A 56 -12.59 24.06 -4.26
C LYS A 56 -12.78 23.49 -2.85
N LEU A 57 -11.69 23.03 -2.23
CA LEU A 57 -11.73 22.49 -0.86
C LEU A 57 -12.19 23.56 0.14
N GLN A 58 -11.70 24.79 0.00
CA GLN A 58 -12.11 25.93 0.83
C GLN A 58 -13.61 26.23 0.68
N MET A 59 -14.12 26.29 -0.56
CA MET A 59 -15.53 26.56 -0.82
C MET A 59 -16.43 25.46 -0.24
N GLU A 60 -16.02 24.20 -0.35
CA GLU A 60 -16.75 23.07 0.22
C GLU A 60 -16.78 23.13 1.75
N GLY A 61 -15.66 23.47 2.38
CA GLY A 61 -15.60 23.69 3.83
C GLY A 61 -16.52 24.82 4.28
N GLY A 62 -16.57 25.93 3.55
CA GLY A 62 -17.49 27.04 3.83
C GLY A 62 -18.96 26.65 3.70
N ARG A 63 -19.30 25.88 2.65
CA ARG A 63 -20.66 25.36 2.43
C ARG A 63 -21.08 24.42 3.57
N LEU A 64 -20.22 23.49 3.96
CA LEU A 64 -20.48 22.56 5.08
C LEU A 64 -20.67 23.29 6.40
N ALA A 65 -19.81 24.28 6.71
CA ALA A 65 -19.94 25.09 7.92
C ALA A 65 -21.26 25.89 7.98
N SER A 66 -21.78 26.34 6.83
CA SER A 66 -23.11 26.96 6.76
C SER A 66 -24.20 25.94 7.10
N VAL A 67 -24.17 24.78 6.44
CA VAL A 67 -25.16 23.71 6.65
C VAL A 67 -25.16 23.23 8.10
N GLU A 68 -23.99 23.05 8.72
CA GLU A 68 -23.87 22.63 10.12
C GLU A 68 -24.45 23.67 11.09
N ARG A 69 -24.19 24.96 10.84
CA ARG A 69 -24.77 26.05 11.63
C ARG A 69 -26.29 26.05 11.53
N ASP A 70 -26.82 25.94 10.31
CA ASP A 70 -28.26 25.92 10.06
C ASP A 70 -28.93 24.70 10.71
N ASN A 71 -28.29 23.54 10.61
CA ASN A 71 -28.74 22.31 11.28
C ASN A 71 -28.76 22.46 12.80
N ARG A 72 -27.73 23.09 13.40
CA ARG A 72 -27.70 23.35 14.84
C ARG A 72 -28.88 24.24 15.26
N ILE A 73 -29.12 25.34 14.55
CA ILE A 73 -30.23 26.27 14.84
C ILE A 73 -31.57 25.55 14.69
N LEU A 74 -31.73 24.73 13.64
CA LEU A 74 -32.94 23.96 13.40
C LEU A 74 -33.21 22.97 14.54
N LEU A 75 -32.19 22.22 14.95
CA LEU A 75 -32.30 21.25 16.05
C LEU A 75 -32.63 21.94 17.38
N GLU A 76 -32.01 23.09 17.66
CA GLU A 76 -32.30 23.86 18.86
C GLU A 76 -33.76 24.34 18.88
N ARG A 77 -34.26 24.86 17.75
CA ARG A 77 -35.67 25.26 17.59
C ARG A 77 -36.62 24.06 17.72
N MET A 78 -36.30 22.93 17.11
CA MET A 78 -37.09 21.70 17.25
C MET A 78 -37.12 21.22 18.70
N ALA A 79 -35.97 21.22 19.38
CA ALA A 79 -35.87 20.83 20.77
C ALA A 79 -36.66 21.79 21.69
N HIS A 80 -36.66 23.09 21.40
CA HIS A 80 -37.51 24.06 22.10
C HIS A 80 -38.99 23.75 21.89
N ILE A 81 -39.43 23.49 20.64
CA ILE A 81 -40.82 23.11 20.34
C ILE A 81 -41.23 21.83 21.07
N MET A 82 -40.34 20.82 21.09
CA MET A 82 -40.58 19.55 21.78
C MET A 82 -40.69 19.73 23.30
N ARG A 83 -39.85 20.58 23.92
CA ARG A 83 -39.91 20.88 25.36
C ARG A 83 -41.11 21.73 25.74
N SER A 84 -41.36 22.79 24.98
CA SER A 84 -42.43 23.76 25.27
C SER A 84 -43.83 23.22 24.98
N GLY A 85 -43.93 22.13 24.20
CA GLY A 85 -45.20 21.44 23.93
C GLY A 85 -46.31 22.40 23.55
N GLY A 86 -46.16 23.08 22.39
CA GLY A 86 -47.07 24.06 21.77
C GLY A 86 -48.21 24.61 22.65
N ARG A 87 -48.22 25.93 22.90
CA ARG A 87 -49.19 26.67 23.74
C ARG A 87 -50.68 26.51 23.37
N VAL A 88 -50.99 25.88 22.24
CA VAL A 88 -52.36 25.57 21.81
C VAL A 88 -52.74 24.21 22.39
N HIS A 89 -53.61 24.24 23.41
CA HIS A 89 -54.26 23.06 23.96
C HIS A 89 -55.15 22.40 22.90
N SER A 90 -54.59 21.55 22.05
CA SER A 90 -55.32 20.48 21.36
C SER A 90 -54.80 19.14 21.84
N ARG A 91 -54.85 18.95 23.17
CA ARG A 91 -54.87 17.61 23.76
C ARG A 91 -56.25 17.01 23.53
N GLU A 92 -56.55 16.64 22.29
CA GLU A 92 -57.59 15.65 21.99
C GLU A 92 -57.55 15.35 20.49
N ASN A 93 -56.65 14.45 20.10
CA ASN A 93 -57.00 13.31 19.25
C ASN A 93 -55.79 12.37 19.17
N LYS A 94 -55.67 11.44 20.14
CA LYS A 94 -54.61 10.41 20.12
C LYS A 94 -54.76 9.43 18.95
N ASP A 95 -55.90 9.45 18.25
CA ASP A 95 -56.22 8.58 17.11
C ASP A 95 -56.11 9.27 15.75
N TYR A 96 -55.69 10.54 15.68
CA TYR A 96 -55.45 11.16 14.38
C TYR A 96 -54.11 10.69 13.80
N MET A 97 -54.12 9.51 13.18
CA MET A 97 -53.06 9.04 12.31
C MET A 97 -52.84 10.10 11.23
N ARG A 98 -51.80 10.94 11.38
CA ARG A 98 -51.44 11.96 10.39
C ARG A 98 -51.20 11.27 9.04
N LYS A 99 -52.21 11.28 8.18
CA LYS A 99 -52.10 10.84 6.79
C LYS A 99 -51.19 11.85 6.09
N SER A 100 -49.93 11.48 5.86
CA SER A 100 -49.05 12.28 5.01
C SER A 100 -49.66 12.33 3.61
N LEU A 101 -50.00 13.52 3.13
CA LEU A 101 -50.57 13.75 1.80
C LEU A 101 -49.70 13.13 0.69
N ASN A 102 -48.40 12.95 0.96
CA ASN A 102 -47.41 12.39 0.05
C ASN A 102 -47.10 10.90 0.28
N LYS A 103 -47.79 10.21 1.20
CA LYS A 103 -47.50 8.80 1.53
C LYS A 103 -47.62 7.90 0.30
N THR A 104 -48.68 8.07 -0.47
CA THR A 104 -48.95 7.32 -1.70
C THR A 104 -47.91 7.62 -2.79
N LYS A 105 -47.58 8.90 -3.00
CA LYS A 105 -46.53 9.33 -3.94
C LYS A 105 -45.17 8.74 -3.55
N ARG A 106 -44.80 8.80 -2.28
CA ARG A 106 -43.55 8.22 -1.75
C ARG A 106 -43.51 6.71 -1.95
N GLN A 107 -44.61 6.01 -1.69
CA GLN A 107 -44.70 4.57 -1.89
C GLN A 107 -44.57 4.17 -3.36
N ARG A 108 -45.19 4.92 -4.28
CA ARG A 108 -45.04 4.71 -5.73
C ARG A 108 -43.61 4.94 -6.19
N GLU A 109 -42.98 6.01 -5.72
CA GLU A 109 -41.60 6.32 -6.07
C GLU A 109 -40.63 5.26 -5.53
N LEU A 110 -40.86 4.77 -4.30
CA LEU A 110 -40.09 3.68 -3.73
C LEU A 110 -40.20 2.42 -4.60
N LEU A 111 -41.42 2.04 -4.99
CA LEU A 111 -41.64 0.89 -5.87
C LEU A 111 -40.95 1.06 -7.23
N ARG A 112 -41.04 2.26 -7.83
CA ARG A 112 -40.35 2.58 -9.08
C ARG A 112 -38.84 2.39 -8.95
N ILE A 113 -38.21 2.99 -7.93
CA ILE A 113 -36.77 2.88 -7.69
C ILE A 113 -36.37 1.41 -7.48
N THR A 114 -37.16 0.65 -6.71
CA THR A 114 -36.85 -0.77 -6.49
C THR A 114 -36.91 -1.59 -7.77
N HIS A 115 -37.88 -1.30 -8.66
CA HIS A 115 -37.99 -1.98 -9.94
C HIS A 115 -36.84 -1.61 -10.88
N GLU A 116 -36.48 -0.33 -10.97
CA GLU A 116 -35.35 0.15 -11.76
C GLU A 116 -34.02 -0.46 -11.27
N ASN A 117 -33.79 -0.49 -9.96
CA ASN A 117 -32.62 -1.13 -9.36
C ASN A 117 -32.54 -2.62 -9.66
N LEU A 118 -33.68 -3.33 -9.60
CA LEU A 118 -33.73 -4.74 -9.96
C LEU A 118 -33.40 -4.95 -11.45
N ALA A 119 -33.91 -4.11 -12.33
CA ALA A 119 -33.61 -4.18 -13.77
C ALA A 119 -32.12 -3.94 -14.05
N ILE A 120 -31.49 -2.97 -13.37
CA ILE A 120 -30.05 -2.72 -13.46
C ILE A 120 -29.27 -3.94 -12.97
N LEU A 121 -29.62 -4.48 -11.80
CA LEU A 121 -28.97 -5.67 -11.25
C LEU A 121 -29.06 -6.85 -12.23
N ARG A 122 -30.23 -7.10 -12.81
CA ARG A 122 -30.41 -8.15 -13.81
C ARG A 122 -29.49 -7.96 -15.01
N ARG A 123 -29.38 -6.74 -15.55
CA ARG A 123 -28.47 -6.43 -16.66
C ARG A 123 -27.00 -6.67 -16.30
N LEU A 124 -26.59 -6.25 -15.11
CA LEU A 124 -25.23 -6.45 -14.61
C LEU A 124 -24.91 -7.93 -14.44
N THR A 125 -25.82 -8.70 -13.85
CA THR A 125 -25.61 -10.14 -13.61
C THR A 125 -25.68 -10.95 -14.91
N SER A 126 -26.57 -10.59 -15.84
CA SER A 126 -26.69 -11.29 -17.13
C SER A 126 -25.52 -11.00 -18.06
N LYS A 127 -24.80 -9.89 -17.84
CA LYS A 127 -23.70 -9.53 -18.72
C LYS A 127 -22.49 -10.39 -18.38
N GLU A 128 -22.09 -11.21 -19.33
CA GLU A 128 -20.85 -11.99 -19.21
C GLU A 128 -19.64 -11.04 -19.10
N PRO A 129 -18.67 -11.36 -18.22
CA PRO A 129 -17.41 -10.63 -18.15
C PRO A 129 -16.71 -10.66 -19.52
N HIS A 130 -16.30 -9.51 -20.03
CA HIS A 130 -15.61 -9.42 -21.33
C HIS A 130 -14.29 -10.20 -21.34
N TYR A 131 -13.65 -10.32 -20.17
CA TYR A 131 -12.42 -11.07 -19.99
C TYR A 131 -12.65 -12.27 -19.08
N ASN A 132 -12.28 -13.46 -19.56
CA ASN A 132 -12.32 -14.68 -18.76
C ASN A 132 -11.06 -14.75 -17.88
N HIS A 133 -11.19 -14.32 -16.63
CA HIS A 133 -10.10 -14.33 -15.65
C HIS A 133 -9.50 -15.73 -15.43
N ASN A 134 -10.30 -16.80 -15.55
CA ASN A 134 -9.83 -18.18 -15.43
C ASN A 134 -8.85 -18.53 -16.56
N ARG A 135 -9.17 -18.10 -17.80
CA ARG A 135 -8.28 -18.28 -18.94
C ARG A 135 -6.97 -17.53 -18.76
N TRP A 136 -7.04 -16.26 -18.36
CA TRP A 136 -5.84 -15.44 -18.11
C TRP A 136 -4.96 -16.01 -17.02
N HIS A 137 -5.55 -16.52 -15.94
CA HIS A 137 -4.80 -17.19 -14.89
C HIS A 137 -4.08 -18.44 -15.40
N HIS A 138 -4.75 -19.22 -16.26
CA HIS A 138 -4.15 -20.40 -16.88
C HIS A 138 -3.00 -20.04 -17.83
N GLU A 139 -3.20 -19.05 -18.72
CA GLU A 139 -2.18 -18.54 -19.62
C GLU A 139 -0.98 -17.97 -18.86
N TRP A 140 -1.23 -17.25 -17.78
CA TRP A 140 -0.18 -16.73 -16.90
C TRP A 140 0.66 -17.87 -16.29
N LYS A 141 0.01 -18.93 -15.80
CA LYS A 141 0.71 -20.09 -15.25
C LYS A 141 1.56 -20.80 -16.30
N MET A 142 1.06 -20.95 -17.53
CA MET A 142 1.82 -21.50 -18.66
C MET A 142 3.01 -20.61 -19.03
N ASN A 143 2.81 -19.30 -19.08
CA ASN A 143 3.88 -18.35 -19.37
C ASN A 143 4.99 -18.38 -18.30
N GLN A 144 4.61 -18.52 -17.02
CA GLN A 144 5.58 -18.72 -15.94
C GLN A 144 6.40 -20.01 -16.14
N GLN A 145 5.76 -21.10 -16.57
CA GLN A 145 6.45 -22.35 -16.87
C GLN A 145 7.42 -22.20 -18.05
N TYR A 146 6.98 -21.57 -19.15
CA TYR A 146 7.85 -21.30 -20.28
C TYR A 146 9.04 -20.43 -19.88
N MET A 147 8.79 -19.38 -19.10
CA MET A 147 9.83 -18.50 -18.56
C MET A 147 10.84 -19.29 -17.71
N MET A 148 10.39 -20.22 -16.86
CA MET A 148 11.29 -21.08 -16.10
C MET A 148 12.14 -21.98 -17.00
N ASN A 149 11.54 -22.53 -18.06
CA ASN A 149 12.21 -23.45 -18.98
C ASN A 149 13.27 -22.74 -19.86
N ILE A 150 12.98 -21.52 -20.33
CA ILE A 150 13.88 -20.77 -21.24
C ILE A 150 14.90 -19.90 -20.51
N SER A 151 14.73 -19.67 -19.21
CA SER A 151 15.62 -18.79 -18.48
C SER A 151 16.99 -19.43 -18.25
N LYS A 152 18.04 -18.78 -18.76
CA LYS A 152 19.44 -19.09 -18.46
C LYS A 152 19.77 -18.99 -16.97
N PHE A 153 19.00 -18.22 -16.22
CA PHE A 153 19.16 -18.00 -14.77
C PHE A 153 17.82 -18.20 -14.06
N PRO A 154 17.58 -19.35 -13.39
CA PRO A 154 16.30 -19.62 -12.73
C PRO A 154 15.97 -18.56 -11.68
N HIS A 155 14.70 -18.13 -11.60
CA HIS A 155 14.25 -17.14 -10.62
C HIS A 155 14.51 -17.58 -9.16
N SER A 156 14.55 -18.89 -8.91
CA SER A 156 14.92 -19.50 -7.63
C SER A 156 16.39 -19.27 -7.22
N TRP A 157 17.27 -18.91 -8.16
CA TRP A 157 18.68 -18.59 -7.86
C TRP A 157 18.81 -17.26 -7.12
N ARG A 158 17.99 -16.25 -7.49
CA ARG A 158 17.98 -14.94 -6.81
C ARG A 158 17.49 -15.08 -5.35
N ASN A 159 16.44 -15.85 -5.11
CA ASN A 159 15.90 -16.08 -3.76
C ASN A 159 16.83 -16.89 -2.85
N LYS A 160 17.53 -17.91 -3.35
CA LYS A 160 18.51 -18.68 -2.54
C LYS A 160 19.70 -17.82 -2.10
N ASN A 161 20.20 -16.96 -2.99
CA ASN A 161 21.26 -16.01 -2.65
C ASN A 161 20.79 -14.99 -1.61
N GLU A 162 19.58 -14.46 -1.75
CA GLU A 162 19.04 -13.48 -0.81
C GLU A 162 18.76 -14.10 0.58
N LEU A 163 18.26 -15.33 0.64
CA LEU A 163 18.09 -16.07 1.89
C LEU A 163 19.43 -16.36 2.57
N ASN A 164 20.45 -16.76 1.80
CA ASN A 164 21.81 -16.98 2.32
C ASN A 164 22.44 -15.68 2.84
N ILE A 165 22.28 -14.56 2.12
CA ILE A 165 22.75 -13.24 2.56
C ILE A 165 22.07 -12.85 3.87
N ARG A 166 20.75 -13.07 4.01
CA ARG A 166 20.01 -12.80 5.25
C ARG A 166 20.52 -13.67 6.40
N LYS A 167 20.70 -14.97 6.19
CA LYS A 167 21.27 -15.89 7.20
C LYS A 167 22.67 -15.46 7.63
N MET A 168 23.53 -15.08 6.69
CA MET A 168 24.89 -14.61 7.01
C MET A 168 24.89 -13.30 7.80
N LYS A 169 24.02 -12.35 7.47
CA LYS A 169 23.84 -11.12 8.26
C LYS A 169 23.37 -11.42 9.68
N GLN A 170 22.47 -12.39 9.85
CA GLN A 170 21.95 -12.79 11.16
C GLN A 170 23.02 -13.48 12.01
N VAL A 171 23.84 -14.35 11.41
CA VAL A 171 24.99 -14.97 12.08
C VAL A 171 26.04 -13.92 12.48
N ALA A 172 26.32 -12.94 11.61
CA ALA A 172 27.23 -11.85 11.93
C ALA A 172 26.71 -10.95 13.08
N ALA A 173 25.40 -10.66 13.09
CA ALA A 173 24.76 -9.91 14.17
C ALA A 173 24.81 -10.70 15.50
N ASN A 174 24.50 -12.00 15.49
CA ASN A 174 24.58 -12.84 16.68
C ASN A 174 26.01 -12.95 17.21
N ARG A 175 27.01 -13.03 16.32
CA ARG A 175 28.43 -13.04 16.71
C ARG A 175 28.84 -11.71 17.33
N TRP A 176 28.42 -10.59 16.75
CA TRP A 176 28.67 -9.26 17.32
C TRP A 176 28.06 -9.11 18.72
N ILE A 177 26.83 -9.60 18.93
CA ILE A 177 26.17 -9.62 20.25
C ILE A 177 27.02 -10.41 21.27
N VAL A 178 27.46 -11.62 20.91
CA VAL A 178 28.28 -12.48 21.79
C VAL A 178 29.62 -11.80 22.13
N ASP A 179 30.27 -11.17 21.15
CA ASP A 179 31.54 -10.46 21.36
C ASP A 179 31.38 -9.23 22.28
N GLN A 180 30.22 -8.54 22.24
CA GLN A 180 29.90 -7.45 23.18
C GLN A 180 29.73 -7.97 24.63
N PHE A 181 28.99 -9.07 24.83
CA PHE A 181 28.78 -9.65 26.15
C PHE A 181 30.02 -10.34 26.76
N GLN A 182 30.95 -10.82 25.93
CA GLN A 182 32.24 -11.35 26.37
C GLN A 182 33.27 -10.25 26.66
N GLY A 183 33.14 -9.07 26.04
CA GLY A 183 33.95 -7.88 26.34
C GLY A 183 33.63 -7.23 27.68
N GLU A 184 32.38 -7.28 28.13
CA GLU A 184 31.95 -6.68 29.41
C GLU A 184 32.39 -7.50 30.64
N ASN A 185 32.59 -8.81 30.51
CA ASN A 185 33.00 -9.67 31.63
C ASN A 185 34.50 -9.56 32.02
N LYS A 186 35.30 -8.75 31.31
CA LYS A 186 36.72 -8.52 31.65
C LYS A 186 36.99 -7.20 32.39
N GLY A 187 35.96 -6.43 32.74
CA GLY A 187 36.18 -5.16 33.44
C GLY A 187 34.94 -4.65 34.15
N GLN A 188 34.66 -5.17 35.36
CA GLN A 188 33.98 -4.46 36.45
C GLN A 188 33.91 -5.34 37.72
N GLY A 189 34.99 -5.32 38.50
CA GLY A 189 34.87 -5.41 39.95
C GLY A 189 34.49 -4.02 40.49
N ASN A 190 33.58 -3.97 41.46
CA ASN A 190 33.01 -2.81 42.12
C ASN A 190 31.95 -1.98 41.37
N ARG A 191 30.68 -2.36 41.56
CA ARG A 191 29.62 -1.38 41.83
C ARG A 191 28.82 -1.85 43.05
N LYS A 192 28.71 -0.96 44.06
CA LYS A 192 28.04 -1.22 45.34
C LYS A 192 26.52 -1.40 45.14
N PRO A 193 25.81 -2.13 46.03
CA PRO A 193 24.37 -2.32 45.92
C PRO A 193 23.62 -1.05 46.31
N PHE A 194 22.56 -0.75 45.56
CA PHE A 194 21.66 0.38 45.74
C PHE A 194 20.76 0.11 46.96
N GLU A 195 20.85 0.94 47.99
CA GLU A 195 19.96 0.91 49.16
C GLU A 195 18.57 1.42 48.78
N TYR A 196 17.54 0.67 49.16
CA TYR A 196 16.15 1.11 49.17
C TYR A 196 15.87 1.74 50.54
N ILE A 197 15.42 3.00 50.57
CA ILE A 197 14.90 3.68 51.76
C ILE A 197 13.36 3.78 51.60
N PRO A 198 12.58 3.68 52.70
CA PRO A 198 11.16 3.29 52.71
C PRO A 198 10.19 4.25 52.02
#